data_AF-A0A1G5AQ61-F1
#
_entry.id   AF-A0A1G5AQ61-F1
#
_cell.length_a   1.000
_cell.length_b   1.000
_cell.length_c   1.000
_cell.angle_alpha   90.00
_cell.angle_beta   90.00
_cell.angle_gamma   90.00
#
_symmetry.space_group_name_H-M   'P 1'
#
loop_
_entity.id
_entity.type
_entity.pdbx_description
1 polymer ?
#
loop_
_entity_poly.entity_id
_entity_poly.type
_entity_poly.pdbx_seq_one_letter_code
_entity_poly.pdbx_strand_id
1 'polypeptide(L)'
;MSTLIRHTASEPQKPLWKIIIYIIGIVLAINYLVELTNLLPKNIAAIASVLVLILTAALCSYVINRKLAKYTYLFIENELVFYKQIGKRENKVIDVKTWEMEWIKPLHEVNQKIKYKKTYWMSCRFRGPSVYAAQFKRNNHLYRVVFQPNESLHKELYRQIKVNNK
;
A
#
# COMPACT_ATOMS: atom_id res chain seq x y z
N MET A 1 -27.57 16.54 0.29
CA MET A 1 -27.43 15.13 0.69
C MET A 1 -25.95 14.87 0.94
N SER A 2 -25.55 14.53 2.16
CA SER A 2 -24.15 14.24 2.49
C SER A 2 -23.72 12.93 1.83
N THR A 3 -22.79 13.02 0.88
CA THR A 3 -22.27 11.84 0.19
C THR A 3 -21.27 11.14 1.11
N LEU A 4 -21.61 9.94 1.58
CA LEU A 4 -20.72 9.06 2.34
C LEU A 4 -20.43 7.81 1.52
N ILE A 5 -19.17 7.61 1.14
CA ILE A 5 -18.73 6.43 0.39
C ILE A 5 -17.61 5.76 1.18
N ARG A 6 -17.85 4.55 1.68
CA ARG A 6 -16.81 3.71 2.30
C ARG A 6 -16.42 2.60 1.33
N HIS A 7 -15.15 2.54 0.95
CA HIS A 7 -14.60 1.46 0.17
C HIS A 7 -13.42 0.82 0.91
N THR A 8 -13.41 -0.50 1.05
CA THR A 8 -12.30 -1.24 1.65
C THR A 8 -11.63 -2.08 0.58
N ALA A 9 -10.39 -1.74 0.23
CA ALA A 9 -9.52 -2.58 -0.55
C ALA A 9 -8.84 -3.61 0.37
N SER A 10 -9.02 -4.88 0.04
CA SER A 10 -8.33 -6.01 0.64
C SER A 10 -7.88 -6.92 -0.50
N GLU A 11 -6.76 -7.61 -0.35
CA GLU A 11 -6.58 -8.82 -1.14
C GLU A 11 -7.70 -9.82 -0.81
N PRO A 12 -8.17 -10.61 -1.78
CA PRO A 12 -9.15 -11.66 -1.52
C PRO A 12 -8.63 -12.55 -0.39
N GLN A 13 -9.43 -12.69 0.67
CA GLN A 13 -8.99 -13.42 1.86
C GLN A 13 -8.73 -14.87 1.47
N LYS A 14 -7.45 -15.27 1.57
CA LYS A 14 -7.09 -16.68 1.39
C LYS A 14 -7.64 -17.45 2.59
N PRO A 15 -8.16 -18.67 2.39
CA PRO A 15 -8.61 -19.51 3.50
C PRO A 15 -7.46 -19.76 4.48
N LEU A 16 -7.77 -19.81 5.78
CA LEU A 16 -6.79 -19.84 6.88
C LEU A 16 -5.74 -20.94 6.72
N TRP A 17 -6.12 -22.11 6.21
CA TRP A 17 -5.18 -23.22 5.93
C TRP A 17 -4.10 -22.84 4.93
N LYS A 18 -4.41 -22.05 3.90
CA LYS A 18 -3.41 -21.55 2.94
C LYS A 18 -2.43 -20.60 3.61
N ILE A 19 -2.88 -19.81 4.58
CA ILE A 19 -2.01 -18.91 5.36
C ILE A 19 -1.06 -19.75 6.23
N ILE A 20 -1.58 -20.77 6.90
CA ILE A 20 -0.78 -21.68 7.74
C ILE A 20 0.30 -22.39 6.91
N ILE A 21 -0.05 -22.99 5.76
CA ILE A 21 0.93 -23.61 4.85
C ILE A 21 1.98 -22.60 4.40
N TYR A 22 1.57 -21.36 4.11
CA TYR A 22 2.51 -20.31 3.70
C TYR A 22 3.51 -19.96 4.81
N ILE A 23 3.06 -19.88 6.06
CA ILE A 23 3.92 -19.63 7.22
C ILE A 23 4.91 -20.79 7.40
N ILE A 24 4.41 -22.03 7.40
CA ILE A 24 5.26 -23.23 7.54
C ILE A 24 6.31 -23.27 6.42
N GLY A 25 5.89 -23.03 5.17
CA GLY A 25 6.78 -23.01 4.02
C GLY A 25 7.87 -21.95 4.13
N ILE A 26 7.54 -20.73 4.60
CA ILE A 26 8.52 -19.67 4.83
C ILE A 26 9.53 -20.09 5.89
N VAL A 27 9.08 -20.65 7.03
CA VAL A 27 9.96 -21.09 8.11
C VAL A 27 10.92 -22.18 7.63
N LEU A 28 10.41 -23.18 6.92
CA LEU A 28 11.23 -24.25 6.34
C LEU A 28 12.24 -23.70 5.32
N ALA A 29 11.82 -22.79 4.45
CA ALA A 29 12.70 -22.17 3.46
C ALA A 29 13.82 -21.35 4.11
N ILE A 30 13.54 -20.59 5.16
CA ILE A 30 14.55 -19.83 5.90
C ILE A 30 15.54 -20.78 6.57
N ASN A 31 15.06 -21.82 7.26
CA ASN A 31 15.95 -22.80 7.89
C ASN A 31 16.86 -23.49 6.86
N TYR A 32 16.31 -23.87 5.72
CA TYR A 32 17.07 -24.46 4.63
C TYR A 32 18.13 -23.50 4.06
N LEU A 33 17.79 -22.21 3.89
CA LEU A 33 18.75 -21.20 3.45
C LEU A 33 19.89 -21.01 4.46
N VAL A 34 19.59 -21.02 5.76
CA VAL A 34 20.60 -20.93 6.82
C VAL A 34 21.50 -22.17 6.80
N GLU A 35 20.94 -23.35 6.61
CA GLU A 35 21.72 -24.60 6.51
C GLU A 35 22.65 -24.59 5.28
N LEU A 36 22.16 -24.09 4.13
CA LEU A 36 22.98 -23.85 2.94
C LEU A 36 24.14 -22.90 3.20
N THR A 37 23.96 -21.87 4.03
CA THR A 37 25.08 -20.95 4.36
C THR A 37 26.20 -21.64 5.15
N ASN A 38 25.90 -22.73 5.88
CA ASN A 38 26.92 -23.49 6.61
C ASN A 38 27.81 -24.35 5.69
N LEU A 39 27.38 -24.61 4.46
CA LEU A 39 28.17 -25.33 3.45
C LEU A 39 29.17 -24.41 2.73
N LEU A 40 29.10 -23.09 2.97
CA LEU A 40 29.97 -22.11 2.31
C LEU A 40 31.25 -21.84 3.12
N PRO A 41 32.35 -21.43 2.44
CA PRO A 41 33.54 -20.95 3.12
C PRO A 41 33.22 -19.80 4.09
N LYS A 42 33.89 -19.77 5.24
CA LYS A 42 33.60 -18.88 6.39
C LYS A 42 33.35 -17.41 6.02
N ASN A 43 34.16 -16.86 5.10
CA ASN A 43 34.04 -15.47 4.66
C ASN A 43 32.76 -15.21 3.84
N ILE A 44 32.34 -16.17 3.02
CA ILE A 44 31.14 -16.10 2.20
C ILE A 44 29.90 -16.39 3.05
N ALA A 45 29.99 -17.36 3.96
CA ALA A 45 28.92 -17.73 4.88
C ALA A 45 28.43 -16.54 5.73
N ALA A 46 29.35 -15.71 6.23
CA ALA A 46 29.00 -14.51 7.00
C ALA A 46 28.21 -13.49 6.16
N ILE A 47 28.66 -13.21 4.94
CA ILE A 47 27.98 -12.28 4.03
C ILE A 47 26.61 -12.83 3.64
N ALA A 48 26.54 -14.12 3.30
CA ALA A 48 25.31 -14.79 2.90
C ALA A 48 24.27 -14.78 4.04
N SER A 49 24.70 -15.00 5.29
CA SER A 49 23.81 -14.94 6.47
C SER A 49 23.16 -13.58 6.66
N VAL A 50 23.95 -12.49 6.54
CA VAL A 50 23.43 -11.12 6.61
C VAL A 50 22.45 -10.85 5.47
N LEU A 51 22.76 -11.33 4.26
CA LEU A 51 21.90 -11.18 3.08
C LEU A 51 20.57 -11.91 3.26
N VAL A 52 20.58 -13.15 3.78
CA VAL A 52 19.38 -13.92 4.12
C VAL A 52 18.52 -13.19 5.16
N LEU A 53 19.13 -12.59 6.18
CA LEU A 53 18.41 -11.82 7.20
C LEU A 53 17.70 -10.60 6.58
N ILE A 54 18.40 -9.83 5.73
CA ILE A 54 17.83 -8.67 5.03
C ILE A 54 16.67 -9.11 4.13
N LEU A 55 16.84 -10.18 3.34
CA LEU A 55 15.79 -10.71 2.46
C LEU A 55 14.58 -11.18 3.26
N THR A 56 14.80 -11.85 4.38
CA THR A 56 13.72 -12.32 5.27
C THR A 56 12.93 -11.14 5.84
N ALA A 57 13.62 -10.11 6.36
CA ALA A 57 12.98 -8.91 6.87
C ALA A 57 12.16 -8.19 5.77
N ALA A 58 12.71 -8.09 4.56
CA ALA A 58 12.01 -7.51 3.41
C ALA A 58 10.76 -8.32 3.02
N LEU A 59 10.87 -9.65 3.00
CA LEU A 59 9.76 -10.55 2.69
C LEU A 59 8.64 -10.47 3.74
N CYS A 60 8.98 -10.49 5.03
CA CYS A 60 8.02 -10.32 6.12
C CYS A 60 7.30 -8.97 6.02
N SER A 61 8.05 -7.88 5.79
CA SER A 61 7.47 -6.55 5.59
C SER A 61 6.51 -6.52 4.40
N TYR A 62 6.86 -7.17 3.29
CA TYR A 62 5.99 -7.29 2.12
C TYR A 62 4.69 -8.04 2.47
N VAL A 63 4.78 -9.20 3.14
CA VAL A 63 3.61 -10.00 3.54
C VAL A 63 2.68 -9.21 4.44
N ILE A 64 3.21 -8.54 5.48
CA ILE A 64 2.41 -7.75 6.40
C ILE A 64 1.70 -6.61 5.67
N ASN A 65 2.44 -5.83 4.86
CA ASN A 65 1.90 -4.62 4.25
C ASN A 65 0.99 -4.87 3.04
N ARG A 66 1.08 -6.03 2.39
CA ARG A 66 0.34 -6.31 1.14
C ARG A 66 -0.66 -7.45 1.25
N LYS A 67 -0.39 -8.47 2.06
CA LYS A 67 -1.28 -9.63 2.22
C LYS A 67 -2.19 -9.53 3.44
N LEU A 68 -1.69 -8.93 4.51
CA LEU A 68 -2.42 -8.84 5.78
C LEU A 68 -3.08 -7.48 6.01
N ALA A 69 -2.54 -6.41 5.43
CA ALA A 69 -3.12 -5.08 5.54
C ALA A 69 -4.40 -4.95 4.70
N LYS A 70 -5.43 -4.38 5.30
CA LYS A 70 -6.63 -3.88 4.62
C LYS A 70 -6.56 -2.36 4.59
N TYR A 71 -6.93 -1.77 3.47
CA TYR A 71 -6.94 -0.32 3.30
C TYR A 71 -8.38 0.13 3.09
N THR A 72 -8.87 0.96 4.01
CA THR A 72 -10.22 1.51 3.93
C THR A 72 -10.13 2.99 3.56
N TYR A 73 -10.90 3.38 2.56
CA TYR A 73 -11.06 4.75 2.09
C TYR A 73 -12.46 5.19 2.44
N LEU A 74 -12.57 6.25 3.22
CA LEU A 74 -13.82 6.84 3.64
C LEU A 74 -13.89 8.23 3.05
N PHE A 75 -14.84 8.43 2.16
CA PHE A 75 -15.12 9.72 1.58
C PHE A 75 -16.36 10.30 2.24
N ILE A 76 -16.17 11.44 2.91
CA ILE A 76 -17.24 12.16 3.61
C ILE A 76 -17.23 13.57 3.07
N GLU A 77 -18.30 13.95 2.36
CA GLU A 77 -18.50 15.28 1.80
C GLU A 77 -17.35 15.69 0.88
N ASN A 78 -16.32 16.34 1.42
CA ASN A 78 -15.15 16.85 0.68
C ASN A 78 -13.82 16.33 1.26
N GLU A 79 -13.85 15.33 2.14
CA GLU A 79 -12.66 14.76 2.77
C GLU A 79 -12.54 13.27 2.44
N LEU A 80 -11.36 12.88 1.96
CA LEU A 80 -10.98 11.50 1.73
C LEU A 80 -10.04 11.04 2.85
N VAL A 81 -10.54 10.18 3.72
CA VAL A 81 -9.80 9.64 4.85
C VAL A 81 -9.34 8.22 4.54
N PHE A 82 -8.06 7.97 4.75
CA PHE A 82 -7.41 6.70 4.51
C PHE A 82 -7.08 6.02 5.83
N TYR A 83 -7.60 4.81 6.01
CA TYR A 83 -7.33 3.94 7.13
C TYR A 83 -6.50 2.74 6.69
N LYS A 84 -5.56 2.34 7.53
CA LYS A 84 -4.83 1.08 7.41
C LYS A 84 -5.21 0.18 8.58
N GLN A 85 -5.75 -0.98 8.25
CA GLN A 85 -6.11 -2.00 9.22
C GLN A 85 -5.15 -3.19 9.12
N ILE A 86 -4.57 -3.57 10.26
CA ILE A 86 -3.77 -4.79 10.41
C ILE A 86 -4.39 -5.60 11.56
N GLY A 87 -4.92 -6.78 11.25
CA GLY A 87 -5.69 -7.57 12.21
C GLY A 87 -6.93 -6.83 12.70
N LYS A 88 -7.05 -6.63 14.02
CA LYS A 88 -8.16 -5.90 14.66
C LYS A 88 -7.90 -4.39 14.82
N ARG A 89 -6.66 -3.93 14.60
CA ARG A 89 -6.29 -2.51 14.78
C ARG A 89 -6.51 -1.76 13.47
N GLU A 90 -7.34 -0.72 13.50
CA GLU A 90 -7.55 0.25 12.42
C GLU A 90 -6.89 1.58 12.80
N ASN A 91 -6.03 2.12 11.93
CA ASN A 91 -5.35 3.38 12.16
C ASN A 91 -5.65 4.35 11.02
N LYS A 92 -6.06 5.58 11.34
CA LYS A 92 -6.12 6.69 10.38
C LYS A 92 -4.69 7.04 9.98
N VAL A 93 -4.37 6.95 8.69
CA VAL A 93 -3.02 7.23 8.16
C VAL A 93 -2.92 8.65 7.63
N ILE A 94 -3.93 9.07 6.86
CA ILE A 94 -3.98 10.39 6.27
C ILE A 94 -5.43 10.75 5.91
N ASP A 95 -5.78 12.02 6.09
CA ASP A 95 -6.92 12.65 5.45
C ASP A 95 -6.44 13.62 4.36
N VAL A 96 -7.20 13.71 3.29
CA VAL A 96 -6.94 14.63 2.18
C VAL A 96 -8.24 15.31 1.79
N LYS A 97 -8.26 16.64 1.82
CA LYS A 97 -9.42 17.41 1.37
C LYS A 97 -9.43 17.50 -0.15
N THR A 98 -10.60 17.42 -0.78
CA THR A 98 -10.72 17.42 -2.25
C THR A 98 -10.23 18.70 -2.90
N TRP A 99 -10.25 19.83 -2.20
CA TRP A 99 -9.68 21.09 -2.67
C TRP A 99 -8.14 21.15 -2.55
N GLU A 100 -7.52 20.27 -1.76
CA GLU A 100 -6.06 20.14 -1.73
C GLU A 100 -5.55 19.22 -2.86
N MET A 101 -6.44 18.44 -3.48
CA MET A 101 -6.10 17.48 -4.53
C MET A 101 -6.01 18.19 -5.88
N GLU A 102 -4.85 18.09 -6.52
CA GLU A 102 -4.62 18.67 -7.84
C GLU A 102 -5.10 17.74 -8.96
N TRP A 103 -4.86 16.43 -8.82
CA TRP A 103 -5.28 15.44 -9.81
C TRP A 103 -5.36 14.04 -9.22
N ILE A 104 -6.15 13.18 -9.87
CA ILE A 104 -6.20 11.73 -9.69
C ILE A 104 -6.05 11.08 -11.06
N LYS A 105 -5.10 10.16 -11.19
CA LYS A 105 -4.83 9.43 -12.44
C LYS A 105 -4.38 8.00 -12.18
N PRO A 106 -4.54 7.07 -13.14
CA PRO A 106 -3.99 5.73 -13.03
C PRO A 106 -2.48 5.76 -12.77
N LEU A 107 -1.98 4.91 -11.88
CA LEU A 107 -0.57 4.95 -11.44
C LEU A 107 0.43 4.79 -12.58
N HIS A 108 0.06 4.11 -13.66
CA HIS A 108 0.93 3.87 -14.83
C HIS A 108 1.12 5.12 -15.70
N GLU A 109 0.22 6.11 -15.63
CA GLU A 109 0.31 7.38 -16.36
C GLU A 109 1.09 8.45 -15.57
N VAL A 110 1.49 8.14 -14.34
CA VAL A 110 2.06 9.12 -13.42
C VAL A 110 3.54 9.31 -13.71
N ASN A 111 3.92 10.55 -14.02
CA ASN A 111 5.32 10.92 -14.21
C ASN A 111 6.11 10.74 -12.90
N GLN A 112 7.22 10.01 -12.98
CA GLN A 112 8.09 9.72 -11.83
C GLN A 112 9.12 10.82 -11.58
N LYS A 113 9.28 11.80 -12.49
CA LYS A 113 10.26 12.88 -12.36
C LYS A 113 9.91 13.95 -11.32
N ILE A 114 8.68 13.96 -10.81
CA ILE A 114 8.25 14.92 -9.78
C ILE A 114 8.75 14.46 -8.41
N LYS A 115 9.41 15.36 -7.67
CA LYS A 115 9.89 15.08 -6.31
C LYS A 115 8.78 15.38 -5.30
N TYR A 116 8.32 14.36 -4.60
CA TYR A 116 7.34 14.46 -3.52
C TYR A 116 8.04 14.46 -2.17
N LYS A 117 7.47 15.17 -1.19
CA LYS A 117 7.93 15.08 0.20
C LYS A 117 7.68 13.69 0.78
N LYS A 118 6.52 13.10 0.48
CA LYS A 118 6.16 11.76 0.92
C LYS A 118 5.13 11.13 0.00
N THR A 119 5.28 9.83 -0.23
CA THR A 119 4.32 9.00 -0.94
C THR A 119 3.67 8.02 0.04
N TYR A 120 2.35 8.10 0.18
CA TYR A 120 1.54 7.22 1.00
C TYR A 120 1.05 6.04 0.14
N TRP A 121 1.55 4.85 0.44
CA TRP A 121 1.11 3.62 -0.23
C TRP A 121 -0.06 3.01 0.54
N MET A 122 -1.27 3.36 0.10
CA MET A 122 -2.55 2.90 0.65
C MET A 122 -3.21 1.91 -0.31
N SER A 123 -2.45 0.95 -0.84
CA SER A 123 -2.93 -0.04 -1.80
C SER A 123 -2.51 -1.45 -1.41
N CYS A 124 -3.28 -2.47 -1.78
CA CYS A 124 -2.84 -3.86 -1.71
C CYS A 124 -1.94 -4.22 -2.90
N ARG A 125 -2.12 -3.59 -4.06
CA ARG A 125 -1.35 -3.86 -5.29
C ARG A 125 -0.35 -2.74 -5.60
N PHE A 126 0.81 -3.11 -6.14
CA PHE A 126 1.85 -2.16 -6.60
C PHE A 126 1.54 -1.54 -7.96
N ARG A 127 0.88 -2.28 -8.85
CA ARG A 127 0.55 -1.88 -10.23
C ARG A 127 -0.78 -2.52 -10.65
N GLY A 128 -1.33 -2.02 -11.75
CA GLY A 128 -2.55 -2.53 -12.37
C GLY A 128 -3.54 -1.41 -12.69
N PRO A 129 -4.59 -1.71 -13.47
CA PRO A 129 -5.58 -0.72 -13.91
C PRO A 129 -6.42 -0.19 -12.73
N SER A 130 -6.55 -0.94 -11.65
CA SER A 130 -7.28 -0.54 -10.43
C SER A 130 -6.42 0.20 -9.40
N VAL A 131 -5.20 0.62 -9.76
CA VAL A 131 -4.31 1.37 -8.87
C VAL A 131 -4.18 2.80 -9.40
N TYR A 132 -4.60 3.75 -8.57
CA TYR A 132 -4.60 5.17 -8.87
C TYR A 132 -3.62 5.90 -7.96
N ALA A 133 -3.10 7.02 -8.43
CA ALA A 133 -2.41 7.98 -7.61
C ALA A 133 -3.18 9.30 -7.57
N ALA A 134 -3.21 9.93 -6.40
CA ALA A 134 -3.63 11.31 -6.24
C ALA A 134 -2.43 12.15 -5.81
N GLN A 135 -2.34 13.36 -6.35
CA GLN A 135 -1.42 14.40 -5.89
C GLN A 135 -2.19 15.45 -5.13
N PHE A 136 -1.65 15.87 -4.00
CA PHE A 136 -2.21 16.95 -3.21
C PHE A 136 -1.11 17.82 -2.62
N LYS A 137 -1.43 19.09 -2.39
CA LYS A 137 -0.51 20.08 -1.83
C LYS A 137 -0.97 20.47 -0.43
N ARG A 138 -0.07 20.34 0.55
CA ARG A 138 -0.32 20.74 1.95
C ARG A 138 0.92 21.45 2.50
N ASN A 139 0.74 22.59 3.15
CA ASN A 139 1.83 23.38 3.73
C ASN A 139 2.97 23.65 2.74
N ASN A 140 2.63 24.02 1.50
CA ASN A 140 3.54 24.25 0.38
C ASN A 140 4.41 23.04 -0.06
N HIS A 141 4.08 21.83 0.40
CA HIS A 141 4.75 20.62 -0.02
C HIS A 141 3.83 19.74 -0.87
N LEU A 142 4.41 19.11 -1.89
CA LEU A 142 3.73 18.12 -2.73
C LEU A 142 3.78 16.73 -2.09
N TYR A 143 2.62 16.12 -2.00
CA TYR A 143 2.44 14.76 -1.50
C TYR A 143 1.73 13.91 -2.54
N ARG A 144 1.96 12.60 -2.46
CA ARG A 144 1.31 11.61 -3.31
C ARG A 144 0.66 10.54 -2.45
N VAL A 145 -0.56 10.14 -2.79
CA VAL A 145 -1.20 8.93 -2.23
C VAL A 145 -1.50 7.96 -3.35
N VAL A 146 -1.14 6.70 -3.16
CA VAL A 146 -1.43 5.60 -4.09
C VAL A 146 -2.47 4.70 -3.45
N PHE A 147 -3.57 4.45 -4.13
CA PHE A 147 -4.73 3.75 -3.57
C PHE A 147 -5.52 3.01 -4.64
N GLN A 148 -6.52 2.24 -4.23
CA GLN A 148 -7.34 1.42 -5.13
C GLN A 148 -8.82 1.75 -4.95
N PRO A 149 -9.31 2.85 -5.54
CA PRO A 149 -10.73 3.19 -5.46
C PRO A 149 -11.58 2.18 -6.23
N ASN A 150 -12.82 1.96 -5.77
CA ASN A 150 -13.85 1.38 -6.63
C ASN A 150 -14.36 2.43 -7.64
N GLU A 151 -15.15 1.99 -8.62
CA GLU A 151 -15.67 2.89 -9.65
C GLU A 151 -16.48 4.06 -9.07
N SER A 152 -17.31 3.79 -8.06
CA SER A 152 -18.14 4.82 -7.41
C SER A 152 -17.30 5.91 -6.75
N LEU A 153 -16.29 5.52 -5.96
CA LEU A 153 -15.39 6.46 -5.29
C LEU A 153 -14.55 7.25 -6.30
N HIS A 154 -14.05 6.58 -7.34
CA HIS A 154 -13.28 7.25 -8.39
C HIS A 154 -14.11 8.30 -9.13
N LYS A 155 -15.34 7.96 -9.54
CA LYS A 155 -16.26 8.88 -10.23
C LYS A 155 -16.57 10.11 -9.38
N GLU A 156 -16.86 9.92 -8.10
CA GLU A 156 -17.20 11.04 -7.21
C GLU A 156 -16.00 11.95 -6.93
N LEU A 157 -14.82 11.38 -6.67
CA LEU A 157 -13.59 12.16 -6.49
C LEU A 157 -13.23 12.96 -7.74
N TYR A 158 -13.32 12.34 -8.92
CA TYR A 158 -13.05 13.01 -10.19
C TYR A 158 -14.02 14.17 -10.44
N ARG A 159 -15.31 14.00 -10.10
CA ARG A 159 -16.33 15.04 -10.19
C ARG A 159 -15.96 16.26 -9.33
N GLN A 160 -15.60 16.04 -8.08
CA GLN A 160 -15.29 17.15 -7.17
C GLN A 160 -14.00 17.89 -7.53
N ILE A 161 -12.95 17.18 -7.93
CA ILE A 161 -11.69 17.82 -8.35
C ILE A 161 -11.91 18.69 -9.59
N LYS A 162 -12.73 18.24 -10.53
CA LYS A 162 -13.07 19.02 -11.73
C LYS A 162 -13.89 20.28 -11.40
N VAL A 163 -14.73 20.24 -10.37
CA VAL A 163 -15.49 21.41 -9.89
C VAL A 163 -14.56 22.40 -9.19
N ASN A 164 -13.64 21.92 -8.35
CA ASN A 164 -12.73 22.78 -7.59
C ASN A 164 -11.63 23.45 -8.45
N ASN A 165 -11.29 22.86 -9.59
CA ASN A 165 -10.30 23.40 -10.53
C ASN A 165 -10.90 24.32 -11.61
N LYS A 166 -12.21 24.62 -11.54
CA LYS A 166 -12.88 25.64 -12.37
C LYS A 166 -13.07 26.92 -11.58
#